data_AF-A0A934QMH2-F1
#
_entry.id   AF-A0A934QMH2-F1
#
_cell.length_a   1.000
_cell.length_b   1.000
_cell.length_c   1.000
_cell.angle_alpha   90.00
_cell.angle_beta   90.00
_cell.angle_gamma   90.00
#
_symmetry.space_group_name_H-M   'P 1'
#
loop_
_entity.id
_entity.type
_entity.pdbx_description
1 polymer ?
#
loop_
_entity_poly.entity_id
_entity_poly.type
_entity_poly.pdbx_seq_one_letter_code
_entity_poly.pdbx_strand_id
1 'polypeptide(L)'
;MFLKPHIQTDFSEKDIIYEAMGDIVQEFVVAAEWGEGPEGTPKVGKLHLMSVSLIDMTHELPGGDPDVQSLYDLRFGLVEKEVDNDFIVSAPAFDRETANRIISEDDRPVVLSLILKATRQLVRTANADAITMSTFDVHLPERALTKYRRISDVVCGIGYRLHDSYVDDQGRSRWVFVREKIALSSVRT
;
A
#
# COMPACT_ATOMS: atom_id res chain seq x y z
N MET A 1 6.94 -20.09 20.52
CA MET A 1 6.23 -19.08 19.72
C MET A 1 5.95 -19.67 18.35
N PHE A 2 4.73 -19.54 17.82
CA PHE A 2 4.36 -20.08 16.51
C PHE A 2 3.61 -19.02 15.69
N LEU A 3 3.97 -18.89 14.41
CA LEU A 3 3.32 -17.99 13.47
C LEU A 3 2.15 -18.71 12.80
N LYS A 4 0.97 -18.07 12.77
CA LYS A 4 -0.22 -18.62 12.11
C LYS A 4 -0.83 -17.59 11.16
N PRO A 5 -1.21 -17.97 9.92
CA PRO A 5 -1.99 -17.11 9.04
C PRO A 5 -3.28 -16.66 9.75
N HIS A 6 -3.54 -15.36 9.69
CA HIS A 6 -4.73 -14.73 10.25
C HIS A 6 -5.10 -13.55 9.37
N ILE A 7 -5.63 -13.86 8.18
CA ILE A 7 -5.89 -12.87 7.16
C ILE A 7 -7.24 -12.20 7.44
N GLN A 8 -7.21 -10.92 7.80
CA GLN A 8 -8.40 -10.10 7.94
C GLN A 8 -8.93 -9.72 6.54
N THR A 9 -10.17 -10.10 6.24
CA THR A 9 -10.77 -9.88 4.91
C THR A 9 -11.82 -8.77 4.88
N ASP A 10 -12.25 -8.29 6.03
CA ASP A 10 -13.46 -7.49 6.25
C ASP A 10 -13.22 -5.99 6.50
N PHE A 11 -12.04 -5.46 6.15
CA PHE A 11 -11.78 -4.02 6.23
C PHE A 11 -12.58 -3.19 5.21
N SER A 12 -12.73 -1.90 5.50
CA SER A 12 -13.55 -0.92 4.80
C SER A 12 -12.91 0.47 4.77
N GLU A 13 -13.54 1.42 4.08
CA GLU A 13 -13.10 2.83 4.04
C GLU A 13 -13.13 3.50 5.43
N LYS A 14 -13.89 2.95 6.40
CA LYS A 14 -13.91 3.46 7.78
C LYS A 14 -12.65 3.12 8.56
N ASP A 15 -11.88 2.14 8.06
CA ASP A 15 -10.63 1.68 8.65
C ASP A 15 -9.42 2.43 8.06
N ILE A 16 -9.64 3.45 7.22
CA ILE A 16 -8.58 4.34 6.73
C ILE A 16 -8.12 5.24 7.87
N ILE A 17 -6.81 5.23 8.11
CA ILE A 17 -6.11 6.05 9.09
C ILE A 17 -5.56 7.29 8.37
N TYR A 18 -5.81 8.46 8.94
CA TYR A 18 -5.25 9.74 8.48
C TYR A 18 -4.14 10.15 9.44
N GLU A 19 -2.91 10.21 8.96
CA GLU A 19 -1.77 10.60 9.78
C GLU A 19 -1.57 12.11 9.77
N ALA A 20 -0.87 12.63 10.77
CA ALA A 20 -0.70 14.07 10.97
C ALA A 20 0.02 14.78 9.80
N MET A 21 0.80 14.04 9.00
CA MET A 21 1.57 14.57 7.87
C MET A 21 0.81 14.57 6.54
N GLY A 22 -0.47 14.17 6.53
CA GLY A 22 -1.30 14.10 5.31
C GLY A 22 -1.30 12.73 4.65
N ASP A 23 -0.47 11.80 5.14
CA ASP A 23 -0.47 10.41 4.71
C ASP A 23 -1.81 9.74 5.04
N ILE A 24 -2.26 8.87 4.14
CA ILE A 24 -3.41 8.02 4.39
C ILE A 24 -3.02 6.56 4.28
N VAL A 25 -3.41 5.79 5.29
CA VAL A 25 -2.95 4.42 5.48
C VAL A 25 -4.15 3.51 5.67
N GLN A 26 -4.07 2.31 5.12
CA GLN A 26 -5.01 1.24 5.39
C GLN A 26 -4.26 -0.04 5.68
N GLU A 27 -4.55 -0.63 6.84
CA GLU A 27 -3.87 -1.81 7.34
C GLU A 27 -4.83 -2.97 7.51
N PHE A 28 -4.34 -4.19 7.29
CA PHE A 28 -5.08 -5.41 7.59
C PHE A 28 -4.13 -6.51 8.05
N VAL A 29 -4.60 -7.31 9.00
CA VAL A 29 -3.81 -8.42 9.54
C VAL A 29 -3.59 -9.49 8.47
N VAL A 30 -2.37 -9.99 8.33
CA VAL A 30 -2.03 -11.14 7.47
C VAL A 30 -1.61 -12.36 8.28
N ALA A 31 -1.02 -12.16 9.45
CA ALA A 31 -0.61 -13.23 10.34
C ALA A 31 -0.55 -12.78 11.80
N ALA A 32 -0.53 -13.74 12.72
CA ALA A 32 -0.37 -13.52 14.14
C ALA A 32 0.69 -14.47 14.72
N GLU A 33 1.59 -13.93 15.55
CA GLU A 33 2.53 -14.72 16.35
C GLU A 33 1.92 -15.01 17.72
N TRP A 34 1.85 -16.30 18.05
CA TRP A 34 1.28 -16.80 19.29
C TRP A 34 2.39 -17.27 20.24
N GLY A 35 2.27 -16.86 21.50
CA GLY A 35 3.10 -17.31 22.62
C GLY A 35 2.28 -18.00 23.70
N GLU A 36 2.93 -18.28 24.82
CA GLU A 36 2.30 -18.77 26.05
C GLU A 36 2.02 -17.60 26.98
N GLY A 37 0.78 -17.50 27.47
CA GLY A 37 0.37 -16.55 28.49
C GLY A 37 0.73 -17.02 29.92
N PRO A 38 0.38 -16.22 30.95
CA PRO A 38 0.75 -16.48 32.35
C PRO A 38 0.31 -17.84 32.92
N GLU A 39 -0.72 -18.45 32.33
CA GLU A 39 -1.28 -19.75 32.75
C GLU A 39 -1.04 -20.84 31.69
N GLY A 40 -0.09 -20.65 30.78
CA GLY A 40 0.14 -21.55 29.65
C GLY A 40 -0.95 -21.48 28.57
N THR A 41 -1.87 -20.53 28.65
CA THR A 41 -2.91 -20.30 27.64
C THR A 41 -2.30 -19.66 26.38
N PRO A 42 -2.72 -20.05 25.17
CA PRO A 42 -2.25 -19.39 23.95
C PRO A 42 -2.64 -17.91 23.95
N LYS A 43 -1.66 -17.03 23.73
CA LYS A 43 -1.86 -15.57 23.64
C LYS A 43 -1.21 -15.03 22.37
N VAL A 44 -1.90 -14.14 21.67
CA VAL A 44 -1.27 -13.39 20.57
C VAL A 44 -0.30 -12.38 21.16
N GLY A 45 0.98 -12.51 20.84
CA GLY A 45 2.00 -11.55 21.24
C GLY A 45 2.17 -10.43 20.22
N LYS A 46 2.06 -10.76 18.93
CA LYS A 46 2.34 -9.84 17.84
C LYS A 46 1.43 -10.09 16.64
N LEU A 47 1.04 -9.01 15.98
CA LEU A 47 0.33 -9.01 14.70
C LEU A 47 1.29 -8.60 13.59
N HIS A 48 1.17 -9.25 12.44
CA HIS A 48 1.79 -8.83 11.20
C HIS A 48 0.70 -8.24 10.32
N LEU A 49 0.82 -6.96 10.00
CA LEU A 49 -0.11 -6.21 9.19
C LEU A 49 0.49 -5.97 7.81
N MET A 50 -0.33 -6.06 6.77
CA MET A 50 -0.02 -5.44 5.49
C MET A 50 -0.51 -4.00 5.56
N SER A 51 0.41 -3.06 5.45
CA SER A 51 0.13 -1.63 5.39
C SER A 51 0.17 -1.19 3.92
N VAL A 52 -0.91 -0.58 3.44
CA VAL A 52 -0.97 0.10 2.14
C VAL A 52 -1.13 1.58 2.44
N SER A 53 -0.27 2.42 1.88
CA SER A 53 -0.24 3.84 2.20
C SER A 53 -0.09 4.70 0.95
N LEU A 54 -0.69 5.89 1.00
CA LEU A 54 -0.39 6.99 0.12
C LEU A 54 0.35 8.04 0.96
N ILE A 55 1.64 8.22 0.66
CA ILE A 55 2.51 9.19 1.33
C ILE A 55 2.37 10.53 0.63
N ASP A 56 2.09 11.61 1.36
CA ASP A 56 1.95 12.94 0.78
C ASP A 56 3.32 13.50 0.34
N MET A 57 3.48 13.62 -0.96
CA MET A 57 4.70 14.12 -1.61
C MET A 57 4.47 15.49 -2.25
N THR A 58 3.37 16.17 -1.93
CA THR A 58 2.99 17.45 -2.53
C THR A 58 4.07 18.52 -2.31
N HIS A 59 4.78 18.47 -1.19
CA HIS A 59 5.88 19.36 -0.86
C HIS A 59 7.16 19.09 -1.67
N GLU A 60 7.27 17.92 -2.32
CA GLU A 60 8.40 17.53 -3.17
C GLU A 60 8.18 17.88 -4.64
N LEU A 61 7.24 18.77 -4.98
CA LEU A 61 7.04 19.29 -6.33
C LEU A 61 7.85 20.60 -6.54
N PRO A 62 9.17 20.57 -6.84
CA PRO A 62 9.95 21.79 -7.04
C PRO A 62 9.51 22.49 -8.33
N GLY A 63 8.89 23.67 -8.20
CA GLY A 63 8.45 24.46 -9.35
C GLY A 63 7.48 23.70 -10.27
N GLY A 64 6.70 22.79 -9.68
CA GLY A 64 5.89 21.79 -10.37
C GLY A 64 4.87 22.35 -11.36
N ASP A 65 4.29 21.44 -12.13
CA ASP A 65 3.14 21.74 -12.99
C ASP A 65 2.05 22.43 -12.15
N PRO A 66 1.64 23.68 -12.45
CA PRO A 66 0.60 24.37 -11.68
C PRO A 66 -0.74 23.63 -11.70
N ASP A 67 -0.90 22.66 -12.61
CA ASP A 67 -2.06 21.80 -12.68
C ASP A 67 -2.07 20.63 -11.68
N VAL A 68 -0.96 20.34 -11.00
CA VAL A 68 -0.84 19.29 -9.97
C VAL A 68 -0.73 19.91 -8.60
N GLN A 69 -1.83 19.89 -7.83
CA GLN A 69 -1.89 20.46 -6.49
C GLN A 69 -1.73 19.41 -5.39
N SER A 70 -1.86 18.14 -5.74
CA SER A 70 -1.71 17.02 -4.82
C SER A 70 -0.98 15.85 -5.48
N LEU A 71 0.08 15.38 -4.81
CA LEU A 71 0.89 14.24 -5.25
C LEU A 71 1.03 13.25 -4.10
N TYR A 72 0.70 11.99 -4.35
CA TYR A 72 0.92 10.92 -3.39
C TYR A 72 1.79 9.80 -3.95
N ASP A 73 2.65 9.23 -3.13
CA ASP A 73 3.40 8.02 -3.46
C ASP A 73 2.76 6.79 -2.81
N LEU A 74 2.28 5.86 -3.65
CA LEU A 74 1.66 4.61 -3.24
C LEU A 74 2.74 3.61 -2.80
N ARG A 75 2.67 3.21 -1.54
CA ARG A 75 3.55 2.22 -0.91
C ARG A 75 2.74 1.10 -0.28
N PHE A 76 3.38 -0.06 -0.14
CA PHE A 76 2.83 -1.16 0.63
C PHE A 76 3.94 -2.01 1.22
N GLY A 77 3.81 -2.37 2.49
CA GLY A 77 4.84 -3.09 3.24
C GLY A 77 4.26 -3.82 4.44
N LEU A 78 5.07 -4.66 5.07
CA LEU A 78 4.69 -5.43 6.26
C LEU A 78 5.08 -4.67 7.53
N VAL A 79 4.16 -4.56 8.46
CA VAL A 79 4.37 -3.91 9.76
C VAL A 79 4.17 -4.95 10.86
N GLU A 80 5.03 -4.92 11.87
CA GLU A 80 4.89 -5.71 13.09
C GLU A 80 4.35 -4.82 14.21
N LYS A 81 3.31 -5.29 14.91
CA LYS A 81 2.69 -4.59 16.04
C LYS A 81 2.55 -5.51 17.25
N GLU A 82 3.02 -5.07 18.41
CA GLU A 82 2.79 -5.81 19.66
C GLU A 82 1.35 -5.61 20.17
N VAL A 83 0.68 -6.70 20.57
CA VAL A 83 -0.74 -6.65 20.99
C VAL A 83 -0.91 -5.99 22.35
N ASP A 84 0.06 -6.14 23.25
CA ASP A 84 0.01 -5.57 24.59
C ASP A 84 0.62 -4.16 24.68
N ASN A 85 1.19 -3.66 23.58
CA ASN A 85 1.86 -2.36 23.55
C ASN A 85 1.69 -1.69 22.17
N ASP A 86 0.60 -0.94 22.02
CA ASP A 86 0.28 -0.20 20.80
C ASP A 86 1.35 0.82 20.37
N PHE A 87 2.27 1.19 21.26
CA PHE A 87 3.38 2.10 20.95
C PHE A 87 4.57 1.40 20.28
N ILE A 88 4.60 0.07 20.28
CA ILE A 88 5.65 -0.72 19.61
C ILE A 88 5.12 -1.17 18.25
N VAL A 89 5.45 -0.36 17.24
CA VAL A 89 5.15 -0.60 15.83
C VAL A 89 6.46 -0.53 15.05
N SER A 90 6.74 -1.54 14.23
CA SER A 90 7.93 -1.54 13.38
C SER A 90 7.78 -0.56 12.22
N ALA A 91 8.90 -0.14 11.64
CA ALA A 91 8.86 0.46 10.31
C ALA A 91 8.32 -0.56 9.28
N PRO A 92 7.68 -0.10 8.18
CA PRO A 92 7.27 -0.98 7.10
C PRO A 92 8.47 -1.70 6.47
N ALA A 93 8.40 -3.04 6.42
CA ALA A 93 9.34 -3.89 5.72
C ALA A 93 8.86 -4.15 4.29
N PHE A 94 9.72 -3.86 3.31
CA PHE A 94 9.42 -3.99 1.88
C PHE A 94 10.13 -5.18 1.23
N ASP A 95 11.01 -5.84 1.98
CA ASP A 95 11.87 -6.89 1.46
C ASP A 95 11.12 -8.22 1.29
N ARG A 96 11.61 -9.03 0.35
CA ARG A 96 11.02 -10.32 0.02
C ARG A 96 11.19 -11.37 1.12
N GLU A 97 12.25 -11.28 1.92
CA GLU A 97 12.55 -12.26 2.97
C GLU A 97 11.47 -12.22 4.05
N THR A 98 11.16 -11.03 4.56
CA THR A 98 10.09 -10.76 5.51
C THR A 98 8.74 -11.24 4.97
N ALA A 99 8.43 -10.94 3.70
CA ALA A 99 7.19 -11.39 3.07
C ALA A 99 7.11 -12.92 2.95
N ASN A 100 8.21 -13.61 2.60
CA ASN A 100 8.24 -15.07 2.52
C ASN A 100 8.09 -15.73 3.89
N ARG A 101 8.61 -15.10 4.96
CA ARG A 101 8.50 -15.59 6.34
C ARG A 101 7.06 -15.48 6.85
N ILE A 102 6.38 -14.38 6.53
CA ILE A 102 5.07 -14.04 7.10
C ILE A 102 3.90 -14.61 6.27
N ILE A 103 4.03 -14.60 4.94
CA ILE A 103 2.93 -14.94 4.02
C ILE A 103 3.29 -16.19 3.23
N SER A 104 2.54 -17.27 3.50
CA SER A 104 2.65 -18.54 2.78
C SER A 104 2.36 -18.36 1.28
N GLU A 105 2.86 -19.26 0.43
CA GLU A 105 2.60 -19.16 -1.01
C GLU A 105 1.11 -19.25 -1.37
N ASP A 106 0.36 -20.08 -0.63
CA ASP A 106 -1.08 -20.29 -0.82
C ASP A 106 -1.91 -19.06 -0.43
N ASP A 107 -1.42 -18.24 0.51
CA ASP A 107 -2.09 -17.04 0.99
C ASP A 107 -1.83 -15.80 0.11
N ARG A 108 -0.77 -15.81 -0.70
CA ARG A 108 -0.37 -14.65 -1.53
C ARG A 108 -1.46 -14.13 -2.46
N PRO A 109 -2.25 -14.97 -3.15
CA PRO A 109 -3.34 -14.48 -4.00
C PRO A 109 -4.40 -13.71 -3.19
N VAL A 110 -4.71 -14.17 -1.98
CA VAL A 110 -5.67 -13.51 -1.08
C VAL A 110 -5.11 -12.17 -0.63
N VAL A 111 -3.87 -12.14 -0.13
CA VAL A 111 -3.22 -10.88 0.29
C VAL A 111 -3.14 -9.90 -0.87
N LEU A 112 -2.78 -10.34 -2.08
CA LEU A 112 -2.76 -9.48 -3.26
C LEU A 112 -4.16 -8.91 -3.55
N SER A 113 -5.23 -9.71 -3.47
CA SER A 113 -6.60 -9.22 -3.63
C SER A 113 -6.96 -8.13 -2.61
N LEU A 114 -6.48 -8.28 -1.37
CA LEU A 114 -6.67 -7.29 -0.31
C LEU A 114 -5.86 -6.02 -0.56
N ILE A 115 -4.60 -6.11 -1.01
CA ILE A 115 -3.80 -4.95 -1.44
C ILE A 115 -4.54 -4.18 -2.54
N LEU A 116 -5.03 -4.86 -3.58
CA LEU A 116 -5.77 -4.23 -4.67
C LEU A 116 -7.06 -3.54 -4.19
N LYS A 117 -7.77 -4.14 -3.22
CA LYS A 117 -8.96 -3.54 -2.59
C LYS A 117 -8.58 -2.29 -1.80
N ALA A 118 -7.52 -2.35 -0.99
CA ALA A 118 -7.04 -1.23 -0.19
C ALA A 118 -6.53 -0.08 -1.07
N THR A 119 -5.72 -0.37 -2.10
CA THR A 119 -5.32 0.62 -3.11
C THR A 119 -6.53 1.33 -3.70
N ARG A 120 -7.57 0.59 -4.10
CA ARG A 120 -8.78 1.20 -4.66
C ARG A 120 -9.45 2.18 -3.69
N GLN A 121 -9.55 1.80 -2.42
CA GLN A 121 -10.17 2.63 -1.40
C GLN A 121 -9.33 3.88 -1.14
N LEU A 122 -8.03 3.72 -0.87
CA LEU A 122 -7.11 4.84 -0.63
C LEU A 122 -7.05 5.82 -1.80
N VAL A 123 -6.92 5.34 -3.03
CA VAL A 123 -6.83 6.20 -4.22
C VAL A 123 -8.11 7.01 -4.45
N ARG A 124 -9.28 6.41 -4.19
CA ARG A 124 -10.56 7.12 -4.24
C ARG A 124 -10.67 8.16 -3.14
N THR A 125 -10.23 7.82 -1.93
CA THR A 125 -10.29 8.70 -0.76
C THR A 125 -9.35 9.89 -0.87
N ALA A 126 -8.07 9.67 -1.21
CA ALA A 126 -7.11 10.76 -1.41
C ALA A 126 -7.53 11.70 -2.54
N ASN A 127 -8.11 11.12 -3.60
CA ASN A 127 -8.60 11.85 -4.76
C ASN A 127 -7.55 12.79 -5.40
N ALA A 128 -6.27 12.41 -5.33
CA ALA A 128 -5.14 13.26 -5.72
C ALA A 128 -5.08 13.56 -7.22
N ASP A 129 -4.37 14.62 -7.60
CA ASP A 129 -4.12 14.96 -9.01
C ASP A 129 -3.13 13.99 -9.66
N ALA A 130 -2.11 13.59 -8.90
CA ALA A 130 -1.10 12.65 -9.34
C ALA A 130 -0.81 11.59 -8.27
N ILE A 131 -0.45 10.40 -8.75
CA ILE A 131 -0.01 9.28 -7.91
C ILE A 131 1.26 8.72 -8.51
N THR A 132 2.27 8.45 -7.68
CA THR A 132 3.44 7.66 -8.07
C THR A 132 3.40 6.30 -7.39
N MET A 133 4.13 5.35 -7.95
CA MET A 133 4.40 4.07 -7.34
C MET A 133 5.78 3.62 -7.79
N SER A 134 6.56 3.03 -6.88
CA SER A 134 7.91 2.52 -7.20
C SER A 134 8.13 1.12 -6.63
N THR A 135 8.97 0.32 -7.29
CA THR A 135 9.48 -0.91 -6.68
C THR A 135 10.48 -0.56 -5.59
N PHE A 136 10.45 -1.31 -4.49
CA PHE A 136 11.50 -1.21 -3.47
C PHE A 136 12.80 -1.88 -3.95
N ASP A 137 12.68 -3.13 -4.40
CA ASP A 137 13.78 -3.90 -4.98
C ASP A 137 14.18 -3.36 -6.37
N VAL A 138 15.47 -3.51 -6.68
CA VAL A 138 16.07 -3.12 -7.96
C VAL A 138 16.08 -4.29 -8.94
N HIS A 139 16.01 -3.99 -10.24
CA HIS A 139 16.15 -4.97 -11.34
C HIS A 139 15.21 -6.19 -11.22
N LEU A 140 13.98 -5.96 -10.78
CA LEU A 140 13.02 -7.04 -10.61
C LEU A 140 12.73 -7.75 -11.94
N PRO A 141 12.64 -9.09 -11.94
CA PRO A 141 12.24 -9.82 -13.14
C PRO A 141 10.78 -9.52 -13.47
N GLU A 142 10.45 -9.61 -14.76
CA GLU A 142 9.11 -9.40 -15.32
C GLU A 142 7.97 -10.07 -14.52
N ARG A 143 8.18 -11.31 -14.07
CA ARG A 143 7.19 -12.03 -13.26
C ARG A 143 6.87 -11.31 -11.94
N ALA A 144 7.87 -10.72 -11.27
CA ALA A 144 7.69 -9.97 -10.03
C ALA A 144 6.96 -8.63 -10.25
N LEU A 145 7.02 -8.07 -11.47
CA LEU A 145 6.29 -6.85 -11.86
C LEU A 145 4.79 -7.07 -12.03
N THR A 146 4.32 -8.33 -12.11
CA THR A 146 2.88 -8.66 -12.27
C THR A 146 2.01 -8.04 -11.18
N LYS A 147 2.51 -7.99 -9.93
CA LYS A 147 1.86 -7.31 -8.80
C LYS A 147 1.61 -5.83 -9.10
N TYR A 148 2.66 -5.12 -9.53
CA TYR A 148 2.61 -3.68 -9.81
C TYR A 148 1.73 -3.38 -11.03
N ARG A 149 1.72 -4.25 -12.04
CA ARG A 149 0.79 -4.13 -13.18
C ARG A 149 -0.67 -4.19 -12.74
N ARG A 150 -1.03 -5.14 -11.87
CA ARG A 150 -2.39 -5.22 -11.34
C ARG A 150 -2.77 -4.02 -10.49
N ILE A 151 -1.83 -3.47 -9.72
CA ILE A 151 -2.04 -2.24 -8.95
C ILE A 151 -2.26 -1.06 -9.93
N SER A 152 -1.41 -0.94 -10.96
CA SER A 152 -1.57 0.05 -12.04
C SER A 152 -2.94 -0.04 -12.70
N ASP A 153 -3.43 -1.24 -13.02
CA ASP A 153 -4.77 -1.45 -13.59
C ASP A 153 -5.88 -0.96 -12.65
N VAL A 154 -5.73 -1.15 -11.33
CA VAL A 154 -6.66 -0.63 -10.33
C VAL A 154 -6.66 0.89 -10.30
N VAL A 155 -5.48 1.53 -10.29
CA VAL A 155 -5.35 3.00 -10.29
C VAL A 155 -5.98 3.58 -11.56
N CYS A 156 -5.66 3.00 -12.72
CA CYS A 156 -6.26 3.40 -13.99
C CYS A 156 -7.79 3.22 -14.01
N GLY A 157 -8.29 2.10 -13.47
CA GLY A 157 -9.73 1.82 -13.37
C GLY A 157 -10.52 2.78 -12.47
N ILE A 158 -9.86 3.71 -11.77
CA ILE A 158 -10.48 4.74 -10.91
C ILE A 158 -10.48 6.12 -11.59
N GLY A 159 -10.03 6.22 -12.84
CA GLY A 159 -10.04 7.47 -13.61
C GLY A 159 -8.70 8.18 -13.69
N TYR A 160 -7.62 7.47 -13.37
CA TYR A 160 -6.26 7.92 -13.65
C TYR A 160 -5.80 7.37 -15.00
N ARG A 161 -4.84 8.06 -15.61
CA ARG A 161 -4.11 7.57 -16.77
C ARG A 161 -2.66 7.36 -16.37
N LEU A 162 -2.08 6.23 -16.80
CA LEU A 162 -0.62 6.05 -16.74
C LEU A 162 0.04 7.10 -17.65
N HIS A 163 0.70 8.08 -17.04
CA HIS A 163 1.42 9.13 -17.74
C HIS A 163 2.77 8.62 -18.25
N ASP A 164 3.52 7.95 -17.36
CA ASP A 164 4.85 7.44 -17.66
C ASP A 164 5.16 6.17 -16.83
N SER A 165 6.06 5.33 -17.36
CA SER A 165 6.66 4.22 -16.64
C SER A 165 8.08 3.99 -17.12
N TYR A 166 9.03 4.02 -16.18
CA TYR A 166 10.45 3.94 -16.47
C TYR A 166 11.20 3.21 -15.36
N VAL A 167 12.46 2.88 -15.62
CA VAL A 167 13.38 2.37 -14.60
C VAL A 167 14.31 3.52 -14.22
N ASP A 168 14.41 3.83 -12.93
CA ASP A 168 15.29 4.90 -12.47
C ASP A 168 16.77 4.50 -12.51
N ASP A 169 17.64 5.44 -12.18
CA ASP A 169 19.09 5.28 -12.14
C ASP A 169 19.56 4.20 -11.14
N GLN A 170 18.72 3.87 -10.17
CA GLN A 170 18.96 2.81 -9.18
C GLN A 170 18.40 1.45 -9.62
N GLY A 171 17.74 1.37 -10.77
CA GLY A 171 17.15 0.13 -11.27
C GLY A 171 15.76 -0.19 -10.72
N ARG A 172 15.08 0.77 -10.07
CA ARG A 172 13.71 0.60 -9.58
C ARG A 172 12.72 0.95 -10.69
N SER A 173 11.68 0.14 -10.85
CA SER A 173 10.61 0.49 -11.77
C SER A 173 9.69 1.52 -11.12
N ARG A 174 9.36 2.58 -11.85
CA ARG A 174 8.45 3.65 -11.43
C ARG A 174 7.26 3.75 -12.37
N TRP A 175 6.14 4.18 -11.80
CA TRP A 175 4.91 4.50 -12.51
C TRP A 175 4.42 5.86 -12.04
N VAL A 176 4.03 6.70 -13.00
CA VAL A 176 3.45 8.02 -12.75
C VAL A 176 2.04 8.02 -13.33
N PHE A 177 1.07 8.29 -12.47
CA PHE A 177 -0.34 8.36 -12.82
C PHE A 177 -0.81 9.80 -12.67
N VAL A 178 -1.56 10.28 -13.66
CA VAL A 178 -2.20 11.59 -13.59
C VAL A 178 -3.69 11.39 -13.75
N ARG A 179 -4.46 12.12 -12.94
CA ARG A 179 -5.91 12.14 -13.06
C ARG A 179 -6.29 12.80 -14.36
N GLU A 180 -7.22 12.20 -15.09
CA GLU A 180 -7.79 12.87 -16.24
C GLU A 180 -8.69 14.00 -15.73
N LYS A 181 -8.26 15.25 -15.89
CA LYS A 181 -9.13 16.40 -15.65
C LYS A 181 -10.25 16.28 -16.67
N ILE A 182 -11.43 15.82 -16.23
CA ILE A 182 -12.62 15.85 -17.07
C ILE A 182 -12.81 17.32 -17.45
N ALA A 183 -12.52 17.66 -18.70
CA ALA A 183 -12.78 18.98 -19.21
C ALA A 183 -14.29 19.21 -19.09
N LEU A 184 -14.71 19.97 -18.07
CA LEU A 184 -16.08 20.44 -17.90
C LEU A 184 -16.38 21.50 -18.96
N SER A 185 -16.29 21.13 -20.23
CA SER A 185 -16.50 22.01 -21.37
C SER A 185 -17.44 21.34 -22.38
N SER A 186 -18.56 20.77 -21.92
CA SER A 186 -19.67 20.33 -22.79
C SER A 186 -21.02 20.15 -22.07
N VAL A 187 -21.32 20.94 -21.03
CA VAL A 187 -22.72 21.16 -20.62
C VAL A 187 -22.99 22.66 -20.67
N ARG A 188 -23.04 23.19 -21.90
CA ARG A 188 -23.83 24.39 -22.16
C ARG A 188 -25.26 23.90 -22.39
N THR A 189 -26.08 23.95 -21.35
CA THR A 189 -27.55 24.04 -21.50
C THR A 189 -27.90 25.37 -22.15
#